data_AF-A0A1V5J447-F1
#
_entry.id   AF-A0A1V5J447-F1
#
_cell.length_a   1.000
_cell.length_b   1.000
_cell.length_c   1.000
_cell.angle_alpha   90.00
_cell.angle_beta   90.00
_cell.angle_gamma   90.00
#
_symmetry.space_group_name_H-M   'P 1'
#
loop_
_entity.id
_entity.type
_entity.pdbx_description
1 polymer ?
#
loop_
_entity_poly.entity_id
_entity_poly.type
_entity_poly.pdbx_seq_one_letter_code
_entity_poly.pdbx_strand_id
1 'polypeptide(L)'
;MKIDLATVDRLRERVDLTYEEAAAYLEAAGGDLVQALVMAERDLGSQDGGGEADEEGWIVAGAQARSAAYTRWSERIADAVRQGSSMRLIIERDGDRLANLPVAAGVVGAIWAPELAAVGAIAALASRCTLRLERR
;
A
#
# COMPACT_ATOMS: atom_id res chain seq x y z
N MET A 1 -7.70 -13.33 -9.48
CA MET A 1 -6.24 -13.56 -9.41
C MET A 1 -5.99 -14.70 -8.44
N LYS A 2 -5.03 -15.60 -8.68
CA LYS A 2 -4.92 -16.85 -7.90
C LYS A 2 -3.62 -16.88 -7.10
N ILE A 3 -3.72 -16.57 -5.81
CA ILE A 3 -2.66 -16.81 -4.83
C ILE A 3 -2.85 -18.24 -4.34
N ASP A 4 -1.93 -19.13 -4.69
CA ASP A 4 -1.96 -20.53 -4.26
C ASP A 4 -1.18 -20.68 -2.94
N LEU A 5 -1.68 -21.53 -2.04
CA LEU A 5 -1.07 -21.81 -0.74
C LEU A 5 0.40 -22.23 -0.87
N ALA A 6 0.74 -23.02 -1.90
CA ALA A 6 2.11 -23.45 -2.17
C ALA A 6 3.08 -22.29 -2.48
N THR A 7 2.58 -21.14 -2.93
CA THR A 7 3.41 -19.95 -3.14
C THR A 7 3.58 -19.16 -1.85
N VAL A 8 2.54 -19.13 -1.01
CA VAL A 8 2.61 -18.56 0.34
C VAL A 8 3.62 -19.33 1.19
N ASP A 9 3.57 -20.66 1.16
CA ASP A 9 4.51 -21.52 1.89
C ASP A 9 5.96 -21.31 1.45
N ARG A 10 6.20 -21.25 0.14
CA ARG A 10 7.54 -20.99 -0.41
C ARG A 10 8.13 -19.64 -0.01
N LEU A 11 7.29 -18.63 0.18
CA LEU A 11 7.75 -17.32 0.66
C LEU A 11 8.12 -17.39 2.14
N ARG A 12 7.29 -18.04 2.96
CA ARG A 12 7.51 -18.24 4.41
C ARG A 12 8.72 -19.12 4.73
N GLU A 13 9.03 -20.08 3.87
CA GLU A 13 10.24 -20.92 4.02
C GLU A 13 11.53 -20.12 3.86
N ARG A 14 11.49 -19.02 3.09
CA ARG A 14 12.68 -18.19 2.81
C ARG A 14 12.82 -16.99 3.74
N VAL A 15 11.71 -16.55 4.30
CA VAL A 15 11.61 -15.34 5.11
C VAL A 15 10.64 -15.63 6.25
N ASP A 16 11.03 -15.36 7.49
CA ASP A 16 10.18 -15.63 8.65
C ASP A 16 8.96 -14.70 8.69
N LEU A 17 7.92 -15.12 7.98
CA LEU A 17 6.66 -14.41 7.80
C LEU A 17 5.52 -15.28 8.30
N THR A 18 4.45 -14.64 8.78
CA THR A 18 3.15 -15.31 8.97
C THR A 18 2.45 -15.54 7.63
N TYR A 19 1.44 -16.42 7.64
CA TYR A 19 0.58 -16.63 6.47
C TYR A 19 -0.06 -15.34 5.98
N GLU A 20 -0.45 -14.45 6.90
CA GLU A 20 -1.05 -13.16 6.59
C GLU A 20 -0.06 -12.22 5.91
N GLU A 21 1.14 -12.07 6.47
CA GLU A 21 2.20 -11.22 5.90
C GLU A 21 2.64 -11.74 4.52
N ALA A 22 2.84 -13.05 4.37
CA ALA A 22 3.21 -13.65 3.10
C ALA A 22 2.10 -13.50 2.04
N ALA A 23 0.83 -13.63 2.41
CA ALA A 23 -0.29 -13.37 1.51
C ALA A 23 -0.34 -11.89 1.08
N ALA A 24 -0.11 -10.95 2.00
CA ALA A 24 -0.10 -9.53 1.70
C ALA A 24 1.01 -9.12 0.71
N TYR A 25 2.24 -9.64 0.89
CA TYR A 25 3.33 -9.38 -0.06
C TYR A 25 3.06 -10.00 -1.43
N LEU A 26 2.50 -11.21 -1.48
CA LEU A 26 2.12 -11.84 -2.74
C LEU A 26 0.98 -11.10 -3.43
N GLU A 27 0.01 -10.57 -2.69
CA GLU A 27 -1.08 -9.77 -3.24
C GLU A 27 -0.57 -8.45 -3.81
N ALA A 28 0.30 -7.75 -3.08
CA ALA A 28 0.93 -6.52 -3.54
C ALA A 28 1.87 -6.74 -4.74
N ALA A 29 2.49 -7.92 -4.84
CA ALA A 29 3.32 -8.35 -5.95
C ALA A 29 2.53 -8.94 -7.13
N GLY A 30 1.19 -8.98 -7.06
CA GLY A 30 0.38 -9.55 -8.14
C GLY A 30 0.49 -11.08 -8.28
N GLY A 31 0.96 -11.77 -7.24
CA GLY A 31 1.21 -13.21 -7.21
C GLY A 31 2.64 -13.62 -7.60
N ASP A 32 3.52 -12.67 -7.91
CA ASP A 32 4.92 -12.95 -8.25
C ASP A 32 5.76 -13.19 -6.99
N LEU A 33 6.30 -14.40 -6.84
CA LEU A 33 7.08 -14.80 -5.66
C LEU A 33 8.39 -14.01 -5.53
N VAL A 34 9.06 -13.71 -6.64
CA VAL A 34 10.36 -13.03 -6.63
C VAL A 34 10.18 -11.58 -6.19
N GLN A 35 9.18 -10.91 -6.74
CA GLN A 35 8.82 -9.55 -6.37
C GLN A 35 8.33 -9.49 -4.93
N ALA A 36 7.53 -10.47 -4.48
CA ALA A 36 7.11 -10.57 -3.08
C ALA A 36 8.31 -10.77 -2.14
N LEU A 37 9.29 -11.58 -2.55
CA LEU A 37 10.54 -11.77 -1.80
C LEU A 37 11.36 -10.48 -1.70
N VAL A 38 11.53 -9.77 -2.83
CA VAL A 38 12.24 -8.48 -2.86
C VAL A 38 11.54 -7.43 -1.99
N MET A 39 10.20 -7.41 -2.00
CA MET A 39 9.41 -6.51 -1.15
C MET A 39 9.59 -6.86 0.33
N ALA A 40 9.49 -8.14 0.69
CA ALA A 40 9.68 -8.60 2.05
C ALA A 40 11.11 -8.35 2.56
N GLU A 41 12.14 -8.67 1.76
CA GLU A 41 13.55 -8.41 2.10
C GLU A 41 13.85 -6.93 2.25
N ARG A 42 13.27 -6.07 1.41
CA ARG A 42 13.43 -4.62 1.53
C ARG A 42 12.81 -4.08 2.82
N ASP A 43 11.67 -4.63 3.22
CA ASP A 43 10.95 -4.22 4.42
C ASP A 43 11.58 -4.79 5.70
N LEU A 44 12.20 -5.98 5.62
CA LEU A 44 12.96 -6.61 6.71
C LEU A 44 14.41 -6.11 6.80
N GLY A 45 15.01 -5.70 5.68
CA GLY A 45 16.41 -5.28 5.52
C GLY A 45 16.76 -3.91 6.10
N SER A 46 16.02 -3.46 7.11
CA SER A 46 16.33 -2.25 7.90
C SER A 46 16.75 -2.62 9.33
N GLN A 47 17.63 -3.61 9.49
CA GLN A 47 18.32 -3.87 10.75
C GLN A 47 19.69 -4.53 10.49
N ASP A 48 20.66 -3.68 10.13
CA ASP A 48 22.07 -4.00 10.25
C ASP A 48 22.40 -4.04 11.75
N GLY A 49 22.87 -5.18 12.27
CA GLY A 49 23.20 -5.34 13.69
C GLY A 49 23.34 -6.80 14.11
N GLY A 50 24.35 -7.47 13.55
CA GLY A 50 24.70 -8.84 13.89
C GLY A 50 25.02 -9.06 15.37
N GLY A 51 24.65 -10.23 15.85
CA GLY A 51 25.07 -10.82 17.11
C GLY A 51 24.49 -12.22 17.19
N GLU A 52 25.35 -13.23 17.24
CA GLU A 52 24.96 -14.62 17.55
C GLU A 52 24.09 -14.61 18.81
N ALA A 53 22.86 -15.12 18.70
CA ALA A 53 21.96 -15.26 19.85
C ALA A 53 21.15 -16.55 19.71
N ASP A 54 21.62 -17.53 20.46
CA ASP A 54 20.99 -18.71 21.06
C ASP A 54 19.45 -18.74 21.08
N GLU A 55 18.91 -19.94 20.83
CA GLU A 55 17.49 -20.30 20.55
C GLU A 55 16.43 -19.73 21.52
N GLU A 56 16.81 -19.31 22.73
CA GLU A 56 15.87 -18.73 23.72
C GLU A 56 15.59 -17.23 23.50
N GLY A 57 16.43 -16.52 22.73
CA GLY A 57 16.27 -15.10 22.41
C GLY A 57 15.26 -14.79 21.29
N TRP A 58 14.95 -15.78 20.44
CA TRP A 58 14.09 -15.61 19.27
C TRP A 58 12.66 -15.17 19.65
N ILE A 59 12.13 -15.70 20.75
CA ILE A 59 10.72 -15.51 21.13
C ILE A 59 10.48 -14.07 21.64
N VAL A 60 11.46 -13.47 22.32
CA VAL A 60 11.33 -12.13 22.93
C VAL A 60 11.76 -11.03 21.95
N ALA A 61 12.84 -11.25 21.18
CA ALA A 61 13.30 -10.30 20.16
C ALA A 61 12.35 -10.26 18.96
N GLY A 62 11.83 -11.41 18.52
CA GLY A 62 10.84 -11.51 17.46
C GLY A 62 9.54 -10.79 17.81
N ALA A 63 9.08 -10.86 19.06
CA ALA A 63 7.88 -10.14 19.51
C ALA A 63 8.07 -8.60 19.49
N GLN A 64 9.23 -8.10 19.88
CA GLN A 64 9.56 -6.66 19.81
C GLN A 64 9.78 -6.17 18.37
N ALA A 65 10.49 -6.96 17.54
CA ALA A 65 10.71 -6.64 16.14
C ALA A 65 9.41 -6.67 15.32
N ARG A 66 8.52 -7.63 15.60
CA ARG A 66 7.17 -7.70 15.03
C ARG A 66 6.32 -6.49 15.46
N SER A 67 6.35 -6.09 16.73
CA SER A 67 5.64 -4.89 17.22
C SER A 67 6.11 -3.60 16.52
N ALA A 68 7.42 -3.45 16.30
CA ALA A 68 8.02 -2.30 15.62
C ALA A 68 7.76 -2.30 14.09
N ALA A 69 7.70 -3.47 13.46
CA ALA A 69 7.40 -3.62 12.04
C ALA A 69 5.92 -3.30 11.73
N TYR A 70 5.00 -3.77 12.58
CA TYR A 70 3.56 -3.48 12.45
C TYR A 70 3.25 -1.98 12.63
N THR A 71 3.89 -1.32 13.60
CA THR A 71 3.74 0.14 13.78
C THR A 71 4.35 0.91 12.60
N ARG A 72 5.53 0.52 12.11
CA ARG A 72 6.18 1.21 10.99
C ARG A 72 5.40 1.09 9.67
N TRP A 73 4.84 -0.08 9.35
CA TRP A 73 4.10 -0.26 8.08
C TRP A 73 2.74 0.46 8.11
N SER A 74 2.03 0.39 9.24
CA SER A 74 0.80 1.16 9.45
C SER A 74 1.06 2.67 9.45
N GLU A 75 2.18 3.13 9.99
CA GLU A 75 2.62 4.53 9.89
C GLU A 75 2.92 4.94 8.46
N ARG A 76 3.57 4.11 7.64
CA ARG A 76 3.85 4.45 6.23
C ARG A 76 2.59 4.50 5.37
N ILE A 77 1.60 3.64 5.60
CA ILE A 77 0.29 3.75 4.94
C ILE A 77 -0.46 4.98 5.46
N ALA A 78 -0.47 5.19 6.78
CA ALA A 78 -1.08 6.38 7.37
C ALA A 78 -0.41 7.67 6.88
N ASP A 79 0.91 7.66 6.65
CA ASP A 79 1.67 8.77 6.09
C ASP A 79 1.46 8.95 4.60
N ALA A 80 1.36 7.87 3.81
CA ALA A 80 0.98 7.96 2.41
C ALA A 80 -0.45 8.54 2.25
N VAL A 81 -1.37 8.16 3.13
CA VAL A 81 -2.74 8.68 3.18
C VAL A 81 -2.76 10.13 3.72
N ARG A 82 -1.96 10.47 4.74
CA ARG A 82 -1.82 11.85 5.24
C ARG A 82 -1.16 12.76 4.20
N GLN A 83 -0.15 12.31 3.48
CA GLN A 83 0.48 13.04 2.38
C GLN A 83 -0.47 13.17 1.18
N GLY A 84 -1.26 12.13 0.88
CA GLY A 84 -2.32 12.18 -0.14
C GLY A 84 -3.49 13.08 0.25
N SER A 85 -3.76 13.26 1.55
CA SER A 85 -4.81 14.15 2.06
C SER A 85 -4.55 15.64 1.79
N SER A 86 -3.31 16.03 1.49
CA SER A 86 -2.96 17.40 1.11
C SER A 86 -3.09 17.68 -0.40
N MET A 87 -3.34 16.64 -1.20
CA MET A 87 -3.50 16.74 -2.65
C MET A 87 -4.99 16.85 -2.99
N ARG A 88 -5.40 18.04 -3.42
CA ARG A 88 -6.78 18.35 -3.79
C ARG A 88 -6.93 18.38 -5.31
N LEU A 89 -7.96 17.70 -5.79
CA LEU A 89 -8.41 17.76 -7.17
C LEU A 89 -9.48 18.85 -7.27
N ILE A 90 -9.18 19.88 -8.05
CA ILE A 90 -10.09 20.99 -8.34
C ILE A 90 -10.52 20.85 -9.79
N ILE A 91 -11.84 20.73 -9.98
CA ILE A 91 -12.45 20.68 -11.31
C ILE A 91 -13.01 22.07 -11.60
N GLU A 92 -12.46 22.73 -12.60
CA GLU A 92 -12.88 24.07 -13.02
C GLU A 92 -13.46 24.03 -14.43
N ARG A 93 -14.53 24.79 -14.66
CA ARG A 93 -15.16 24.93 -15.98
C ARG A 93 -15.54 26.39 -16.15
N ASP A 94 -15.12 26.99 -17.26
CA ASP A 94 -15.43 28.39 -17.61
C ASP A 94 -15.09 29.42 -16.51
N GLY A 95 -14.07 29.14 -15.69
CA GLY A 95 -13.62 30.02 -14.61
C GLY A 95 -14.26 29.76 -13.24
N ASP A 96 -15.29 28.92 -13.17
CA ASP A 96 -15.93 28.51 -11.91
C ASP A 96 -15.43 27.15 -11.41
N ARG A 97 -15.27 27.04 -10.08
CA ARG A 97 -14.88 25.80 -9.40
C ARG A 97 -16.11 24.93 -9.19
N LEU A 98 -16.24 23.85 -9.97
CA LEU A 98 -17.37 22.92 -9.87
C LEU A 98 -17.21 21.93 -8.72
N ALA A 99 -16.00 21.44 -8.50
CA ALA A 99 -15.74 20.46 -7.45
C ALA A 99 -14.34 20.63 -6.86
N ASN A 100 -14.24 20.45 -5.54
CA ASN A 100 -12.99 20.41 -4.80
C ASN A 100 -13.01 19.20 -3.86
N LEU A 101 -12.29 18.15 -4.21
CA LEU A 101 -12.26 16.90 -3.46
C LEU A 101 -10.79 16.47 -3.25
N PRO A 102 -10.42 15.93 -2.08
CA PRO A 102 -9.12 15.28 -1.92
C PRO A 102 -8.99 14.09 -2.87
N VAL A 103 -7.82 13.93 -3.50
CA VAL A 103 -7.54 12.82 -4.42
C VAL A 103 -7.77 11.47 -3.74
N ALA A 104 -7.45 11.36 -2.45
CA ALA A 104 -7.68 10.16 -1.65
C ALA A 104 -9.14 9.69 -1.69
N ALA A 105 -10.12 10.59 -1.64
CA ALA A 105 -11.53 10.21 -1.72
C ALA A 105 -11.90 9.66 -3.12
N GLY A 106 -11.27 10.16 -4.18
CA GLY A 106 -11.43 9.61 -5.53
C GLY A 106 -10.88 8.19 -5.64
N VAL A 107 -9.73 7.91 -5.04
CA VAL A 107 -9.12 6.56 -5.01
C VAL A 107 -9.98 5.59 -4.20
N VAL A 108 -10.41 5.98 -2.99
CA VAL A 108 -11.34 5.15 -2.18
C VAL A 108 -12.65 4.91 -2.94
N GLY A 109 -13.18 5.94 -3.59
CA GLY A 109 -14.38 5.83 -4.42
C GLY A 109 -14.20 4.89 -5.61
N ALA A 110 -13.04 4.88 -6.26
CA ALA A 110 -12.76 3.97 -7.37
C ALA A 110 -12.66 2.49 -6.94
N ILE A 111 -12.23 2.23 -5.70
CA ILE A 111 -12.21 0.89 -5.13
C ILE A 111 -13.63 0.42 -4.79
N TRP A 112 -14.43 1.28 -4.15
CA TRP A 112 -15.78 0.92 -3.69
C TRP A 112 -16.84 0.97 -4.79
N ALA A 113 -16.68 1.84 -5.79
CA ALA A 113 -17.61 2.03 -6.89
C ALA A 113 -16.87 2.18 -8.24
N PRO A 114 -16.31 1.08 -8.78
CA PRO A 114 -15.52 1.12 -10.01
C PRO A 114 -16.32 1.61 -11.22
N GLU A 115 -17.59 1.22 -11.33
CA GLU A 115 -18.47 1.63 -12.43
C GLU A 115 -18.71 3.14 -12.43
N LEU A 116 -18.97 3.73 -11.26
CA LEU A 116 -19.13 5.18 -11.11
C LEU A 116 -17.83 5.93 -11.41
N ALA A 117 -16.69 5.38 -10.97
CA ALA A 117 -15.39 5.97 -11.27
C ALA A 117 -15.10 5.97 -12.78
N ALA A 118 -15.43 4.88 -13.50
CA ALA A 118 -15.28 4.81 -14.95
C ALA A 118 -16.17 5.85 -15.67
N VAL A 119 -17.45 5.95 -15.28
CA VAL A 119 -18.37 6.96 -15.83
C VAL A 119 -17.87 8.37 -15.53
N GLY A 120 -17.42 8.63 -14.30
CA GLY A 120 -16.86 9.92 -13.90
C GLY A 120 -15.60 10.29 -14.70
N ALA A 121 -14.72 9.33 -14.95
CA ALA A 121 -13.52 9.52 -15.77
C ALA A 121 -13.87 9.85 -17.22
N ILE A 122 -14.81 9.10 -17.82
CA ILE A 122 -15.29 9.37 -19.18
C ILE A 122 -15.96 10.75 -19.25
N ALA A 123 -16.81 11.07 -18.28
CA ALA A 123 -17.46 12.37 -18.19
C ALA A 123 -16.44 13.50 -18.05
N ALA A 124 -15.39 13.32 -17.24
CA ALA A 124 -14.32 14.30 -17.08
C ALA A 124 -13.48 14.52 -18.35
N LEU A 125 -13.31 13.48 -19.18
CA LEU A 125 -12.64 13.60 -20.49
C LEU A 125 -13.54 14.24 -21.55
N ALA A 126 -14.84 13.92 -21.53
CA ALA A 126 -15.81 14.44 -22.50
C ALA A 126 -16.20 15.89 -22.20
N SER A 127 -16.30 16.23 -20.91
CA SER A 127 -16.47 17.61 -20.49
C SER A 127 -15.12 18.32 -20.61
N ARG A 128 -15.08 19.47 -21.29
CA ARG A 128 -13.88 20.31 -21.41
C ARG A 128 -13.57 21.02 -20.08
N CYS A 129 -13.45 20.25 -19.00
CA CYS A 129 -13.13 20.72 -17.67
C CYS A 129 -11.60 20.82 -17.53
N THR A 130 -11.15 21.81 -16.79
CA THR A 130 -9.74 21.95 -16.42
C THR A 130 -9.53 21.26 -15.08
N LEU A 131 -8.71 20.21 -15.07
CA LEU A 131 -8.31 19.51 -13.86
C LEU A 131 -7.06 20.18 -13.29
N ARG A 132 -7.18 20.77 -12.09
CA ARG A 132 -6.04 21.32 -11.35
C ARG A 132 -5.76 20.47 -10.13
N LEU A 133 -4.50 20.08 -10.00
CA LEU A 133 -3.97 19.38 -8.83
C LEU A 133 -3.20 20.38 -7.98
N GLU A 134 -3.78 20.75 -6.84
CA GLU A 134 -3.10 21.56 -5.84
C GLU A 134 -2.53 20.65 -4.77
N ARG A 135 -1.22 20.78 -4.52
CA ARG A 135 -0.53 20.13 -3.41
C ARG A 135 -0.29 21.21 -2.34
N ARG A 136 -0.91 21.05 -1.16
CA ARG A 136 -0.52 21.81 0.04
C ARG A 136 0.64 21.15 0.76
#